data_AF-A0A3M1P0B3-F1
#
_entry.id   AF-A0A3M1P0B3-F1
#
_cell.length_a   1.000
_cell.length_b   1.000
_cell.length_c   1.000
_cell.angle_alpha   90.00
_cell.angle_beta   90.00
_cell.angle_gamma   90.00
#
_symmetry.space_group_name_H-M   'P 1'
#
loop_
_entity.id
_entity.type
_entity.pdbx_description
1 polymer ?
#
loop_
_entity_poly.entity_id
_entity_poly.type
_entity_poly.pdbx_seq_one_letter_code
_entity_poly.pdbx_strand_id
1 'polypeptide(L)'
;MRVPYLPLILIGLVACAGHERAFAQPAVNPTAATDDLDLAAVRVRHLADLGVLVFEQEVAGTAGATVPEAAGQLDGAPVLGYVFPTTLAPEDVGFAPGEGVVALAATSHPDFDDTPLWDENGDRIYDNDGRVYHTHWVVLVPDERVPGGLAVKETKRIQEDLPPTAPGMPMYLDSPGYAVLLRGKVLRIPV
;
A
#
# COMPACT_ATOMS: atom_id res chain seq x y z
N MET A 1 -16.68 -46.14 -58.81
CA MET A 1 -15.87 -46.06 -57.59
C MET A 1 -15.93 -44.62 -57.08
N ARG A 2 -16.74 -44.34 -56.06
CA ARG A 2 -16.90 -43.01 -55.46
C ARG A 2 -16.11 -42.98 -54.17
N VAL A 3 -15.13 -42.08 -54.07
CA VAL A 3 -14.38 -41.81 -52.84
C VAL A 3 -15.17 -40.80 -52.01
N PRO A 4 -15.49 -41.05 -50.73
CA PRO A 4 -16.15 -40.06 -49.90
C PRO A 4 -15.11 -39.07 -49.33
N TYR A 5 -15.42 -37.77 -49.43
CA TYR A 5 -14.66 -36.71 -48.78
C TYR A 5 -15.03 -36.64 -47.29
N LEU A 6 -14.02 -36.71 -46.43
CA LEU A 6 -14.11 -36.49 -44.99
C LEU A 6 -13.86 -34.99 -44.71
N PRO A 7 -14.74 -34.25 -44.01
CA PRO A 7 -14.44 -32.88 -43.66
C PRO A 7 -13.48 -32.86 -42.46
N LEU A 8 -12.33 -32.21 -42.65
CA LEU A 8 -11.36 -31.91 -41.61
C LEU A 8 -11.94 -30.81 -40.71
N ILE A 9 -12.39 -31.16 -39.51
CA ILE A 9 -12.80 -30.17 -38.49
C ILE A 9 -11.51 -29.60 -37.88
N LEU A 10 -11.18 -28.37 -38.25
CA LEU A 10 -10.13 -27.59 -37.63
C LEU A 10 -10.66 -27.06 -36.28
N ILE A 11 -10.30 -27.71 -35.18
CA ILE A 11 -10.54 -27.17 -33.84
C ILE A 11 -9.53 -26.03 -33.64
N GLY A 12 -10.00 -24.79 -33.79
CA GLY A 12 -9.24 -23.61 -33.42
C GLY A 12 -9.05 -23.58 -31.91
N LEU A 13 -7.84 -23.89 -31.45
CA LEU A 13 -7.40 -23.61 -30.09
C LEU A 13 -7.27 -22.09 -29.93
N VAL A 14 -8.34 -21.43 -29.48
CA VAL A 14 -8.25 -20.05 -29.02
C VAL A 14 -7.54 -20.06 -27.67
N ALA A 15 -6.22 -19.90 -27.70
CA ALA A 15 -5.47 -19.53 -26.52
C ALA A 15 -5.81 -18.07 -26.19
N CYS A 16 -6.87 -17.86 -25.40
CA CYS A 16 -7.06 -16.61 -24.69
C CYS A 16 -5.95 -16.50 -23.64
N ALA A 17 -4.78 -16.01 -24.06
CA ALA A 17 -3.82 -15.42 -23.13
C ALA A 17 -4.43 -14.13 -22.59
N GLY A 18 -5.31 -14.27 -21.60
CA GLY A 18 -5.77 -13.16 -20.78
C GLY A 18 -4.58 -12.59 -20.02
N HIS A 19 -3.89 -11.62 -20.63
CA HIS A 19 -3.14 -10.66 -19.87
C HIS A 19 -4.20 -9.80 -19.18
N GLU A 20 -4.48 -10.06 -17.91
CA GLU A 20 -5.12 -9.05 -17.07
C GLU A 20 -4.18 -7.85 -17.10
N ARG A 21 -4.56 -6.83 -17.86
CA ARG A 21 -3.89 -5.55 -17.87
C ARG A 21 -4.17 -4.97 -16.49
N ALA A 22 -3.14 -4.85 -15.66
CA ALA A 22 -3.23 -4.06 -14.44
C ALA A 22 -3.64 -2.64 -14.86
N PHE A 23 -4.86 -2.27 -14.48
CA PHE A 23 -5.53 -1.06 -14.89
C PHE A 23 -4.92 0.10 -14.10
N ALA A 24 -4.19 0.96 -14.79
CA ALA A 24 -3.96 2.31 -14.31
C ALA A 24 -5.34 2.95 -14.10
N GLN A 25 -5.70 3.22 -12.84
CA GLN A 25 -7.02 3.78 -12.56
C GLN A 25 -7.08 5.23 -13.04
N PRO A 26 -8.20 5.67 -13.64
CA PRO A 26 -8.41 7.08 -13.93
C PRO A 26 -8.38 7.88 -12.62
N ALA A 27 -7.94 9.13 -12.68
CA ALA A 27 -7.81 9.99 -11.50
C ALA A 27 -9.11 10.03 -10.70
N VAL A 28 -9.07 9.49 -9.48
CA VAL A 28 -10.09 9.71 -8.45
C VAL A 28 -10.11 11.20 -8.12
N ASN A 29 -11.26 11.75 -7.73
CA ASN A 29 -11.30 13.11 -7.20
C ASN A 29 -10.32 13.19 -6.02
N PRO A 30 -9.23 13.97 -6.11
CA PRO A 30 -8.25 14.01 -5.05
C PRO A 30 -8.90 14.58 -3.79
N THR A 31 -8.51 14.06 -2.62
CA THR A 31 -8.87 14.69 -1.36
C THR A 31 -8.45 16.16 -1.40
N ALA A 32 -9.32 17.05 -0.91
CA ALA A 32 -9.04 18.47 -0.92
C ALA A 32 -7.70 18.75 -0.23
N ALA A 33 -6.84 19.53 -0.89
CA ALA A 33 -5.54 19.88 -0.35
C ALA A 33 -5.71 20.70 0.94
N THR A 34 -4.98 20.31 1.97
CA THR A 34 -4.87 20.98 3.26
C THR A 34 -3.40 21.09 3.65
N ASP A 35 -3.09 21.92 4.64
CA ASP A 35 -1.74 22.03 5.20
C ASP A 35 -1.37 20.85 6.13
N ASP A 36 -2.31 19.93 6.39
CA ASP A 36 -2.14 18.76 7.26
C ASP A 36 -1.18 17.70 6.70
N LEU A 37 -0.84 17.78 5.42
CA LEU A 37 0.13 16.92 4.72
C LEU A 37 1.36 17.69 4.23
N ASP A 38 1.38 19.02 4.38
CA ASP A 38 2.49 19.87 3.95
C ASP A 38 3.67 19.71 4.92
N LEU A 39 4.71 19.00 4.48
CA LEU A 39 5.87 18.69 5.31
C LEU A 39 6.69 19.95 5.68
N ALA A 40 6.87 20.16 6.98
CA ALA A 40 7.74 21.19 7.55
C ALA A 40 9.09 20.63 8.00
N ALA A 41 9.13 19.41 8.54
CA ALA A 41 10.37 18.73 8.92
C ALA A 41 10.23 17.20 8.92
N VAL A 42 11.34 16.51 8.70
CA VAL A 42 11.43 15.04 8.76
C VAL A 42 12.65 14.64 9.58
N ARG A 43 12.52 13.64 10.45
CA ARG A 43 13.63 13.11 11.24
C ARG A 43 13.41 11.64 11.60
N VAL A 44 14.51 10.92 11.81
CA VAL A 44 14.50 9.59 12.44
C VAL A 44 15.43 9.64 13.64
N ARG A 45 14.98 9.15 14.79
CA ARG A 45 15.75 9.13 16.04
C ARG A 45 15.92 7.70 16.54
N HIS A 46 17.14 7.33 16.91
CA HIS A 46 17.39 6.07 17.58
C HIS A 46 17.38 6.27 19.10
N LEU A 47 16.42 5.62 19.77
CA LEU A 47 16.36 5.53 21.23
C LEU A 47 17.10 4.25 21.64
N ALA A 48 18.42 4.37 21.81
CA ALA A 48 19.32 3.22 21.94
C ALA A 48 19.09 2.37 23.20
N ASP A 49 18.58 2.96 24.28
CA ASP A 49 18.21 2.27 25.51
C ASP A 49 16.96 1.41 25.35
N LEU A 50 16.08 1.77 24.41
CA LEU A 50 14.87 1.02 24.06
C LEU A 50 15.06 0.12 22.83
N GLY A 51 16.11 0.34 22.03
CA GLY A 51 16.33 -0.35 20.76
C GLY A 51 15.32 0.02 19.68
N VAL A 52 14.76 1.23 19.72
CA VAL A 52 13.65 1.69 18.86
C VAL A 52 14.09 2.81 17.93
N LEU A 53 13.65 2.77 16.68
CA LEU A 53 13.73 3.89 15.75
C LEU A 53 12.41 4.65 15.74
N VAL A 54 12.45 5.95 16.00
CA VAL A 54 11.26 6.81 15.93
C VAL A 54 11.33 7.63 14.65
N PHE A 55 10.50 7.26 13.69
CA PHE A 55 10.24 8.04 12.47
C PHE A 55 9.31 9.19 12.82
N GLU A 56 9.62 10.40 12.39
CA GLU A 56 8.84 11.59 12.72
C GLU A 56 8.74 12.54 11.53
N GLN A 57 7.51 12.99 11.28
CA GLN A 57 7.17 14.07 10.34
C GLN A 57 6.44 15.18 11.10
N GLU A 58 6.81 16.41 10.81
CA GLU A 58 6.11 17.61 11.24
C GLU A 58 5.49 18.28 10.02
N VAL A 59 4.22 18.68 10.12
CA VAL A 59 3.46 19.33 9.05
C VAL A 59 3.13 20.79 9.37
N ALA A 60 2.74 21.57 8.36
CA ALA A 60 2.31 22.95 8.54
C ALA A 60 0.98 23.05 9.32
N GLY A 61 0.03 22.16 9.02
CA GLY A 61 -1.29 22.03 9.64
C GLY A 61 -1.29 21.10 10.86
N THR A 62 -2.30 20.21 10.95
CA THR A 62 -2.50 19.23 12.01
C THR A 62 -2.32 17.81 11.47
N ALA A 63 -1.32 17.08 11.98
CA ALA A 63 -1.04 15.72 11.55
C ALA A 63 -2.25 14.80 11.78
N GLY A 64 -2.66 14.11 10.72
CA GLY A 64 -3.76 13.15 10.70
C GLY A 64 -5.17 13.74 10.73
N ALA A 65 -5.33 15.07 10.66
CA ALA A 65 -6.66 15.70 10.68
C ALA A 65 -7.42 15.51 9.34
N THR A 66 -6.69 15.50 8.22
CA THR A 66 -7.26 15.19 6.91
C THR A 66 -7.23 13.69 6.65
N VAL A 67 -8.39 13.12 6.33
CA VAL A 67 -8.58 11.72 5.90
C VAL A 67 -9.42 11.72 4.62
N PRO A 68 -9.22 10.75 3.71
CA PRO A 68 -10.03 10.69 2.49
C PRO A 68 -11.48 10.30 2.80
N GLU A 69 -12.39 10.73 1.91
CA GLU A 69 -13.78 10.26 1.91
C GLU A 69 -13.87 8.94 1.15
N ALA A 70 -14.70 8.02 1.64
CA ALA A 70 -14.86 6.70 1.02
C ALA A 70 -15.44 6.78 -0.39
N ALA A 71 -14.88 5.99 -1.31
CA ALA A 71 -15.40 5.78 -2.65
C ALA A 71 -16.55 4.76 -2.68
N GLY A 72 -16.60 3.85 -1.71
CA GLY A 72 -17.52 2.71 -1.61
C GLY A 72 -16.99 1.41 -2.23
N GLN A 73 -15.75 1.39 -2.73
CA GLN A 73 -15.12 0.22 -3.33
C GLN A 73 -13.58 0.31 -3.27
N LEU A 74 -12.92 -0.85 -3.31
CA LEU A 74 -11.45 -0.96 -3.33
C LEU A 74 -10.83 -0.33 -4.59
N ASP A 75 -11.38 -0.65 -5.76
CA ASP A 75 -10.86 -0.12 -7.03
C ASP A 75 -11.22 1.36 -7.19
N GLY A 76 -10.20 2.22 -7.18
CA GLY A 76 -10.38 3.67 -7.15
C GLY A 76 -10.55 4.22 -5.74
N ALA A 77 -10.25 3.43 -4.70
CA ALA A 77 -10.22 3.91 -3.33
C ALA A 77 -9.18 5.03 -3.16
N PRO A 78 -9.55 6.18 -2.58
CA PRO A 78 -8.59 7.21 -2.22
C PRO A 78 -7.75 6.78 -1.02
N VAL A 79 -6.44 7.02 -1.11
CA VAL A 79 -5.47 6.79 -0.04
C VAL A 79 -4.71 8.08 0.22
N LEU A 80 -4.58 8.47 1.48
CA LEU A 80 -3.64 9.50 1.92
C LEU A 80 -2.55 8.87 2.76
N GLY A 81 -1.34 9.45 2.73
CA GLY A 81 -0.26 8.91 3.52
C GLY A 81 0.90 9.83 3.81
N TYR A 82 1.53 9.57 4.96
CA TYR A 82 2.80 10.11 5.39
C TYR A 82 3.90 9.10 5.05
N VAL A 83 4.76 9.43 4.09
CA VAL A 83 5.70 8.46 3.51
C VAL A 83 7.14 8.78 3.90
N PHE A 84 7.88 7.76 4.34
CA PHE A 84 9.30 7.80 4.70
C PHE A 84 10.07 6.84 3.79
N PRO A 85 10.62 7.32 2.65
CA PRO A 85 11.55 6.54 1.86
C PRO A 85 12.79 6.18 2.70
N THR A 86 13.26 4.95 2.58
CA THR A 86 14.41 4.44 3.34
C THR A 86 15.52 3.96 2.40
N THR A 87 16.65 3.55 2.99
CA THR A 87 17.73 2.84 2.31
C THR A 87 17.72 1.34 2.63
N LEU A 88 16.66 0.83 3.26
CA LEU A 88 16.53 -0.60 3.59
C LEU A 88 16.30 -1.41 2.31
N ALA A 89 16.76 -2.66 2.34
CA ALA A 89 16.41 -3.64 1.33
C ALA A 89 15.05 -4.28 1.66
N PRO A 90 14.30 -4.81 0.68
CA PRO A 90 13.00 -5.46 0.94
C PRO A 90 13.08 -6.57 2.00
N GLU A 91 14.16 -7.34 2.01
CA GLU A 91 14.38 -8.41 2.99
C GLU A 91 14.59 -7.92 4.42
N ASP A 92 15.00 -6.67 4.64
CA ASP A 92 15.17 -6.09 5.98
C ASP A 92 13.82 -5.91 6.70
N VAL A 93 12.72 -5.86 5.94
CA VAL A 93 11.35 -5.67 6.45
C VAL A 93 10.44 -6.87 6.15
N GLY A 94 11.01 -8.01 5.77
CA GLY A 94 10.29 -9.28 5.64
C GLY A 94 9.70 -9.58 4.26
N PHE A 95 9.90 -8.72 3.25
CA PHE A 95 9.58 -9.07 1.86
C PHE A 95 10.64 -10.01 1.26
N ALA A 96 10.30 -10.68 0.17
CA ALA A 96 11.32 -11.36 -0.64
C ALA A 96 12.33 -10.36 -1.23
N PRO A 97 13.61 -10.76 -1.38
CA PRO A 97 14.64 -9.90 -1.94
C PRO A 97 14.29 -9.38 -3.33
N GLY A 98 14.68 -8.15 -3.61
CA GLY A 98 14.49 -7.55 -4.93
C GLY A 98 14.79 -6.07 -4.99
N GLU A 99 14.49 -5.48 -6.14
CA GLU A 99 14.70 -4.05 -6.37
C GLU A 99 13.45 -3.24 -6.00
N GLY A 100 13.69 -1.96 -5.71
CA GLY A 100 12.67 -0.96 -5.36
C GLY A 100 13.10 -0.11 -4.17
N VAL A 101 12.31 0.92 -3.86
CA VAL A 101 12.53 1.76 -2.68
C VAL A 101 11.60 1.28 -1.58
N VAL A 102 12.17 0.75 -0.49
CA VAL A 102 11.40 0.43 0.72
C VAL A 102 11.01 1.75 1.40
N ALA A 103 9.71 1.91 1.66
CA ALA A 103 9.19 3.04 2.40
C ALA A 103 8.31 2.57 3.56
N LEU A 104 8.47 3.22 4.72
CA LEU A 104 7.47 3.19 5.78
C LEU A 104 6.39 4.21 5.41
N ALA A 105 5.13 3.82 5.44
CA ALA A 105 4.02 4.72 5.23
C ALA A 105 3.06 4.64 6.41
N ALA A 106 2.52 5.78 6.85
CA ALA A 106 1.28 5.79 7.62
C ALA A 106 0.15 6.28 6.71
N THR A 107 -0.83 5.42 6.42
CA THR A 107 -1.90 5.70 5.46
C THR A 107 -3.28 5.66 6.09
N SER A 108 -4.22 6.35 5.45
CA SER A 108 -5.65 6.30 5.73
C SER A 108 -6.38 6.01 4.41
N HIS A 109 -7.19 4.95 4.42
CA HIS A 109 -7.97 4.46 3.29
C HIS A 109 -9.29 3.79 3.75
N PRO A 110 -10.42 4.51 3.74
CA PRO A 110 -11.66 4.05 4.34
C PRO A 110 -12.37 2.90 3.60
N ASP A 111 -11.95 2.55 2.38
CA ASP A 111 -12.60 1.56 1.52
C ASP A 111 -12.04 0.14 1.62
N PHE A 112 -10.97 -0.03 2.40
CA PHE A 112 -10.30 -1.31 2.59
C PHE A 112 -9.68 -1.35 3.97
N ASP A 113 -10.01 -2.38 4.75
CA ASP A 113 -9.33 -2.65 6.01
C ASP A 113 -8.29 -3.73 5.77
N ASP A 114 -7.03 -3.33 5.83
CA ASP A 114 -5.87 -4.12 5.46
C ASP A 114 -4.94 -4.37 6.66
N THR A 115 -5.46 -4.09 7.86
CA THR A 115 -4.85 -4.36 9.14
C THR A 115 -5.71 -5.30 10.01
N PRO A 116 -6.39 -6.34 9.48
CA PRO A 116 -7.38 -7.12 10.25
C PRO A 116 -6.81 -7.90 11.45
N LEU A 117 -5.49 -7.90 11.63
CA LEU A 117 -4.80 -8.45 12.80
C LEU A 117 -4.78 -7.48 14.00
N TRP A 118 -5.05 -6.20 13.73
CA TRP A 118 -4.89 -5.08 14.64
C TRP A 118 -6.24 -4.36 14.80
N ASP A 119 -6.42 -3.76 15.97
CA ASP A 119 -7.58 -2.93 16.31
C ASP A 119 -7.02 -1.53 16.52
N GLU A 120 -6.84 -0.80 15.43
CA GLU A 120 -6.19 0.50 15.38
C GLU A 120 -6.87 1.51 16.30
N ASN A 121 -8.20 1.43 16.42
CA ASN A 121 -9.00 2.38 17.17
C ASN A 121 -9.34 1.92 18.61
N GLY A 122 -9.22 0.62 18.92
CA GLY A 122 -9.44 0.03 20.23
C GLY A 122 -10.90 -0.29 20.58
N ASP A 123 -11.81 -0.33 19.59
CA ASP A 123 -13.25 -0.61 19.78
C ASP A 123 -13.58 -2.11 19.75
N ARG A 124 -12.59 -2.96 19.47
CA ARG A 124 -12.66 -4.43 19.34
C ARG A 124 -13.36 -4.91 18.06
N ILE A 125 -13.43 -4.07 17.04
CA ILE A 125 -13.94 -4.38 15.70
C ILE A 125 -12.78 -4.19 14.71
N TYR A 126 -12.08 -5.29 14.45
CA TYR A 126 -10.83 -5.32 13.67
C TYR A 126 -11.03 -5.14 12.15
N ASP A 127 -12.26 -4.92 11.69
CA ASP A 127 -12.61 -4.81 10.27
C ASP A 127 -13.27 -3.47 9.90
N ASN A 128 -13.08 -2.43 10.74
CA ASN A 128 -13.63 -1.10 10.54
C ASN A 128 -12.61 0.06 10.61
N ASP A 129 -11.32 -0.25 10.50
CA ASP A 129 -10.22 0.64 10.89
C ASP A 129 -9.50 1.34 9.74
N GLY A 130 -9.81 1.01 8.48
CA GLY A 130 -9.14 1.58 7.31
C GLY A 130 -9.12 3.11 7.26
N ARG A 131 -10.06 3.81 7.91
CA ARG A 131 -10.06 5.28 8.00
C ARG A 131 -9.01 5.83 8.98
N VAL A 132 -8.64 5.09 10.01
CA VAL A 132 -7.64 5.49 10.99
C VAL A 132 -6.26 5.39 10.34
N TYR A 133 -5.35 6.32 10.66
CA TYR A 133 -3.99 6.22 10.14
C TYR A 133 -3.26 5.02 10.75
N HIS A 134 -2.80 4.11 9.90
CA HIS A 134 -2.06 2.90 10.28
C HIS A 134 -0.89 2.67 9.34
N THR A 135 0.01 1.76 9.69
CA THR A 135 1.34 1.68 9.07
C THR A 135 1.47 0.55 8.08
N HIS A 136 2.28 0.81 7.04
CA HIS A 136 2.75 -0.20 6.09
C HIS A 136 4.24 -0.11 5.85
N TRP A 137 4.82 -1.27 5.53
CA TRP A 137 5.95 -1.30 4.64
C TRP A 137 5.47 -1.48 3.20
N VAL A 138 6.04 -0.71 2.28
CA VAL A 138 5.80 -0.88 0.84
C VAL A 138 7.11 -0.86 0.07
N VAL A 139 7.12 -1.54 -1.08
CA VAL A 139 8.21 -1.42 -2.06
C VAL A 139 7.72 -0.63 -3.26
N LEU A 140 8.25 0.57 -3.46
CA LEU A 140 7.91 1.45 -4.57
C LEU A 140 8.83 1.19 -5.77
N VAL A 141 8.23 1.11 -6.96
CA VAL A 141 8.94 0.95 -8.24
C VAL A 141 8.42 1.96 -9.27
N PRO A 142 9.25 2.37 -10.26
CA PRO A 142 8.81 3.23 -11.35
C PRO A 142 7.60 2.65 -12.10
N ASP A 143 6.59 3.49 -12.33
CA ASP A 143 5.40 3.12 -13.09
C ASP A 143 4.85 4.33 -13.86
N GLU A 144 4.99 4.30 -15.19
CA GLU A 144 4.55 5.37 -16.09
C GLU A 144 3.03 5.43 -16.24
N ARG A 145 2.31 4.41 -15.76
CA ARG A 145 0.85 4.36 -15.78
C ARG A 145 0.22 5.37 -14.82
N VAL A 146 0.93 5.73 -13.75
CA VAL A 146 0.43 6.62 -12.70
C VAL A 146 1.09 8.00 -12.81
N PRO A 147 0.34 9.11 -12.67
CA PRO A 147 0.90 10.45 -12.81
C PRO A 147 2.07 10.76 -11.87
N GLY A 148 2.11 10.13 -10.69
CA GLY A 148 3.18 10.26 -9.70
C GLY A 148 4.46 9.49 -10.03
N GLY A 149 4.45 8.63 -11.06
CA GLY A 149 5.63 7.91 -11.55
C GLY A 149 6.12 6.74 -10.69
N LEU A 150 5.49 6.47 -9.54
CA LEU A 150 5.81 5.35 -8.66
C LEU A 150 4.53 4.61 -8.26
N ALA A 151 4.60 3.28 -8.23
CA ALA A 151 3.55 2.42 -7.71
C ALA A 151 4.13 1.36 -6.77
N VAL A 152 3.29 0.76 -5.92
CA VAL A 152 3.70 -0.39 -5.13
C VAL A 152 3.94 -1.58 -6.05
N LYS A 153 5.09 -2.24 -5.89
CA LYS A 153 5.50 -3.39 -6.69
C LYS A 153 4.46 -4.51 -6.60
N GLU A 154 3.96 -4.97 -7.75
CA GLU A 154 3.01 -6.09 -7.82
C GLU A 154 3.73 -7.44 -7.59
N THR A 155 3.02 -8.45 -7.07
CA THR A 155 3.49 -9.84 -7.01
C THR A 155 2.37 -10.84 -7.30
N LYS A 156 2.75 -11.99 -7.87
CA LYS A 156 1.87 -13.16 -8.01
C LYS A 156 2.16 -14.25 -6.97
N ARG A 157 3.20 -14.06 -6.16
CA ARG A 157 3.73 -15.02 -5.19
C ARG A 157 3.46 -14.55 -3.76
N ILE A 158 2.17 -14.31 -3.45
CA ILE A 158 1.74 -13.70 -2.19
C ILE A 158 2.31 -14.45 -0.98
N GLN A 159 2.29 -15.78 -1.00
CA GLN A 159 2.74 -16.61 0.13
C GLN A 159 4.25 -16.60 0.32
N GLU A 160 5.03 -16.36 -0.73
CA GLU A 160 6.49 -16.41 -0.67
C GLU A 160 7.16 -15.03 -0.64
N ASP A 161 6.51 -14.02 -1.21
CA ASP A 161 7.08 -12.68 -1.37
C ASP A 161 6.70 -11.73 -0.24
N LEU A 162 5.61 -12.00 0.49
CA LEU A 162 5.06 -11.09 1.49
C LEU A 162 5.21 -11.64 2.92
N PRO A 163 5.38 -10.75 3.91
CA PRO A 163 5.44 -11.14 5.32
C PRO A 163 4.07 -11.65 5.83
N PRO A 164 4.05 -12.37 6.97
CA PRO A 164 2.82 -12.92 7.54
C PRO A 164 1.76 -11.89 7.94
N THR A 165 2.16 -10.62 8.11
CA THR A 165 1.31 -9.49 8.47
C THR A 165 0.71 -8.79 7.23
N ALA A 166 1.02 -9.26 6.01
CA ALA A 166 0.44 -8.69 4.79
C ALA A 166 -1.06 -9.06 4.64
N PRO A 167 -1.90 -8.14 4.14
CA PRO A 167 -3.35 -8.33 3.99
C PRO A 167 -3.77 -9.21 2.81
N GLY A 168 -2.83 -9.92 2.17
CA GLY A 168 -3.10 -10.80 1.04
C GLY A 168 -3.36 -10.08 -0.29
N MET A 169 -3.02 -8.80 -0.40
CA MET A 169 -3.01 -8.11 -1.69
C MET A 169 -1.86 -8.61 -2.58
N PRO A 170 -2.03 -8.69 -3.92
CA PRO A 170 -0.98 -9.11 -4.85
C PRO A 170 0.07 -8.00 -5.11
N MET A 171 0.62 -7.42 -4.04
CA MET A 171 1.63 -6.36 -4.08
C MET A 171 2.50 -6.37 -2.83
N TYR A 172 3.69 -5.80 -2.91
CA TYR A 172 4.65 -5.66 -1.81
C TYR A 172 4.15 -4.61 -0.81
N LEU A 173 3.13 -4.99 -0.06
CA LEU A 173 2.50 -4.24 1.01
C LEU A 173 2.39 -5.15 2.22
N ASP A 174 2.82 -4.62 3.35
CA ASP A 174 2.74 -5.26 4.66
C ASP A 174 2.01 -4.34 5.63
N SER A 175 1.37 -4.88 6.65
CA SER A 175 0.64 -4.15 7.69
C SER A 175 1.18 -4.54 9.08
N PRO A 176 2.37 -4.04 9.47
CA PRO A 176 3.12 -4.53 10.64
C PRO A 176 2.52 -4.12 12.00
N GLY A 177 1.50 -3.24 12.03
CA GLY A 177 0.82 -2.83 13.26
C GLY A 177 1.64 -1.89 14.16
N TYR A 178 2.57 -1.10 13.59
CA TYR A 178 3.28 -0.10 14.38
C TYR A 178 2.33 1.04 14.77
N ALA A 179 2.49 1.53 16.00
CA ALA A 179 1.62 2.59 16.49
C ALA A 179 1.86 3.93 15.77
N VAL A 180 0.78 4.54 15.29
CA VAL A 180 0.81 5.92 14.75
C VAL A 180 0.44 6.90 15.85
N LEU A 181 1.39 7.76 16.23
CA LEU A 181 1.21 8.76 17.28
C LEU A 181 1.04 10.15 16.67
N LEU A 182 -0.19 10.64 16.65
CA LEU A 182 -0.54 11.96 16.14
C LEU A 182 -0.69 12.95 17.30
N ARG A 183 0.11 14.03 17.32
CA ARG A 183 0.00 15.11 18.31
C ARG A 183 0.22 16.48 17.68
N GLY A 184 -0.85 17.24 17.53
CA GLY A 184 -0.80 18.56 16.92
C GLY A 184 -0.22 18.46 15.51
N LYS A 185 0.92 19.11 15.27
CA LYS A 185 1.59 19.13 13.97
C LYS A 185 2.44 17.90 13.66
N VAL A 186 2.55 16.96 14.59
CA VAL A 186 3.59 15.93 14.55
C VAL A 186 2.99 14.55 14.48
N LEU A 187 3.45 13.76 13.52
CA LEU A 187 3.29 12.31 13.45
C LEU A 187 4.57 11.62 13.91
N ARG A 188 4.43 10.54 14.71
CA ARG A 188 5.54 9.64 15.06
C ARG A 188 5.17 8.19 14.89
N ILE A 189 6.11 7.39 14.42
CA ILE A 189 6.00 5.93 14.31
C ILE A 189 7.23 5.32 14.99
N PRO A 190 7.09 4.73 16.18
CA PRO A 190 8.12 3.89 16.79
C PRO A 190 8.14 2.53 16.07
N VAL A 191 9.31 2.13 15.58
CA VAL A 191 9.61 0.88 14.89
C VAL A 191 10.68 0.12 15.64
#